data_AF-A0A7C5YRX7-F1
#
_entry.id   AF-A0A7C5YRX7-F1
#
_cell.length_a   1.000
_cell.length_b   1.000
_cell.length_c   1.000
_cell.angle_alpha   90.00
_cell.angle_beta   90.00
_cell.angle_gamma   90.00
#
_symmetry.space_group_name_H-M   'P 1'
#
loop_
_entity.id
_entity.type
_entity.pdbx_description
1 polymer ?
#
loop_
_entity_poly.entity_id
_entity_poly.type
_entity_poly.pdbx_seq_one_letter_code
_entity_poly.pdbx_strand_id
1 'polypeptide(L)'
;MFGNRKLKKKVSELELALRKAQEYITDILTYKAGEKAQTLSSSANPYDTREKLVSELVKKYKGYAQYGNQLIQRIVDTRASFTMAGGLKAVSKYPNQSQRELEFIRDLIEINELDGQFGQQLAVEKELEGQVLLALDWEPELENVVVKFISWNDTHYTVHYQDDFYHRIERISYRLSGSEEEIEIPSERAVFIKFNARTNSREGVPTLSGLLVEAEDIDRALRDWRKLNQYFASPTPYFRTADLAEARELYEQLLSPGINWRIGKVFAGPAEFSLVEMGSSGAQSIREEIETKLKILSGG
;
A
#
# COMPACT_ATOMS: atom_id res chain seq x y z
N MET A 1 56.14 -2.69 -27.14
CA MET A 1 54.92 -2.18 -27.82
C MET A 1 53.58 -2.53 -27.15
N PHE A 2 53.52 -3.09 -25.93
CA PHE A 2 52.25 -3.53 -25.32
C PHE A 2 51.64 -2.58 -24.25
N GLY A 3 52.38 -1.55 -23.78
CA GLY A 3 51.90 -0.62 -22.74
C GLY A 3 50.82 0.36 -23.22
N ASN A 4 50.91 0.84 -24.46
CA ASN A 4 50.01 1.88 -24.99
C ASN A 4 48.57 1.40 -25.22
N ARG A 5 48.33 0.11 -25.46
CA ARG A 5 46.95 -0.42 -25.62
C ARG A 5 46.19 -0.51 -24.31
N LYS A 6 46.85 -0.89 -23.20
CA LYS A 6 46.22 -0.93 -21.87
C LYS A 6 45.90 0.46 -21.36
N LEU A 7 46.79 1.43 -21.58
CA LEU A 7 46.55 2.84 -21.22
C LEU A 7 45.38 3.44 -22.01
N LYS A 8 45.33 3.23 -23.33
CA LYS A 8 44.20 3.71 -24.15
C LYS A 8 42.85 3.11 -23.74
N LYS A 9 42.82 1.82 -23.37
CA LYS A 9 41.60 1.16 -22.89
C LYS A 9 41.14 1.73 -21.54
N LYS A 10 42.08 1.98 -20.63
CA LYS A 10 41.77 2.55 -19.31
C LYS A 10 41.30 4.01 -19.41
N VAL A 11 41.86 4.78 -20.33
CA VAL A 11 41.41 6.15 -20.64
C VAL A 11 39.99 6.13 -21.22
N SER A 12 39.68 5.23 -22.16
CA SER A 12 38.31 5.16 -22.71
C SER A 12 37.29 4.68 -21.67
N GLU A 13 37.67 3.78 -20.76
CA GLU A 13 36.80 3.33 -19.67
C GLU A 13 36.51 4.47 -18.66
N LEU A 14 37.52 5.29 -18.35
CA LEU A 14 37.35 6.47 -17.49
C LEU A 14 36.54 7.57 -18.17
N GLU A 15 36.72 7.82 -19.46
CA GLU A 15 35.90 8.75 -20.23
C GLU A 15 34.44 8.30 -20.32
N LEU A 16 34.20 6.99 -20.47
CA LEU A 16 32.85 6.42 -20.44
C LEU A 16 32.21 6.55 -19.06
N ALA A 17 32.96 6.29 -17.98
CA ALA A 17 32.48 6.46 -16.61
C ALA A 17 32.18 7.93 -16.29
N LEU A 18 33.02 8.85 -16.78
CA LEU A 18 32.83 10.29 -16.60
C LEU A 18 31.64 10.80 -17.41
N ARG A 19 31.42 10.31 -18.63
CA ARG A 19 30.20 10.60 -19.41
C ARG A 19 28.94 10.06 -18.73
N LYS A 20 28.97 8.84 -18.19
CA LYS A 20 27.84 8.28 -17.43
C LYS A 20 27.55 9.07 -16.16
N ALA A 21 28.58 9.46 -15.42
CA ALA A 21 28.43 10.30 -14.24
C ALA A 21 27.91 11.69 -14.61
N GLN A 22 28.37 12.28 -15.72
CA GLN A 22 27.86 13.54 -16.24
C GLN A 22 26.42 13.41 -16.70
N GLU A 23 26.03 12.36 -17.44
CA GLU A 23 24.63 12.09 -17.77
C GLU A 23 23.77 11.95 -16.52
N TYR A 24 24.25 11.24 -15.49
CA TYR A 24 23.54 11.08 -14.23
C TYR A 24 23.38 12.41 -13.47
N ILE A 25 24.41 13.24 -13.43
CA ILE A 25 24.38 14.59 -12.83
C ILE A 25 23.47 15.52 -13.65
N THR A 26 23.47 15.39 -14.97
CA THR A 26 22.63 16.21 -15.86
C THR A 26 21.16 15.77 -15.77
N ASP A 27 20.87 14.47 -15.66
CA ASP A 27 19.51 13.94 -15.45
C ASP A 27 18.94 14.33 -14.07
N ILE A 28 19.78 14.49 -13.04
CA ILE A 28 19.35 14.98 -11.72
C ILE A 28 19.09 16.50 -11.72
N LEU A 29 19.80 17.27 -12.56
CA LEU A 29 19.74 18.73 -12.58
C LEU A 29 18.91 19.32 -13.73
N THR A 30 18.53 18.53 -14.74
CA THR A 30 17.67 18.96 -15.83
C THR A 30 16.30 18.30 -15.73
N TYR A 31 15.28 19.13 -15.97
CA TYR A 31 13.85 18.84 -16.03
C TYR A 31 13.43 17.60 -16.88
N LYS A 32 14.37 16.94 -17.57
CA LYS A 32 14.17 15.77 -18.43
C LYS A 32 13.98 14.44 -17.69
N ALA A 33 14.22 14.37 -16.38
CA ALA A 33 13.82 13.22 -15.57
C ALA A 33 12.30 12.98 -15.59
N GLY A 34 11.49 14.02 -15.84
CA GLY A 34 10.03 13.90 -15.97
C GLY A 34 9.56 13.32 -17.31
N GLU A 35 10.30 13.52 -18.41
CA GLU A 35 9.86 13.13 -19.75
C GLU A 35 10.21 11.68 -20.13
N LYS A 36 11.30 11.12 -19.60
CA LYS A 36 11.67 9.70 -19.87
C LYS A 36 10.84 8.67 -19.09
N ALA A 37 10.04 9.09 -18.11
CA ALA A 37 9.10 8.22 -17.41
C ALA A 37 7.81 7.94 -18.23
N GLN A 38 7.58 8.66 -19.32
CA GLN A 38 6.35 8.55 -20.13
C GLN A 38 6.45 7.55 -21.29
N THR A 39 7.08 6.39 -21.07
CA THR A 39 6.92 5.27 -22.01
C THR A 39 5.55 4.59 -21.81
N LEU A 40 4.58 5.00 -22.63
CA LEU A 40 3.50 4.23 -23.28
C LEU A 40 2.65 3.17 -22.53
N SER A 41 2.68 3.10 -21.19
CA SER A 41 1.69 2.31 -20.41
C SER A 41 1.41 2.85 -19.02
N SER A 42 1.81 4.09 -18.70
CA SER A 42 1.61 4.63 -17.35
C SER A 42 0.14 5.05 -17.14
N SER A 43 -0.73 4.07 -16.89
CA SER A 43 -1.93 4.35 -16.09
C SER A 43 -1.46 5.12 -14.86
N ALA A 44 -2.09 6.27 -14.60
CA ALA A 44 -1.78 7.07 -13.40
C ALA A 44 -1.97 6.26 -12.10
N ASN A 45 -2.78 5.19 -12.18
CA ASN A 45 -2.90 4.18 -11.13
C ASN A 45 -2.11 2.91 -11.50
N PRO A 46 -1.08 2.51 -10.72
CA PRO A 46 -0.34 1.27 -10.95
C PRO A 46 -1.19 0.00 -10.70
N TYR A 47 -2.34 0.13 -10.03
CA TYR A 47 -3.30 -0.94 -9.73
C TYR A 47 -4.46 -0.93 -10.75
N ASP A 48 -4.12 -1.21 -12.00
CA ASP A 48 -5.03 -1.20 -13.16
C ASP A 48 -6.03 -2.36 -13.21
N THR A 49 -5.79 -3.41 -12.42
CA THR A 49 -6.59 -4.64 -12.36
C THR A 49 -7.05 -4.89 -10.94
N ARG A 50 -8.24 -5.47 -10.79
CA ARG A 50 -8.81 -5.81 -9.48
C ARG A 50 -7.92 -6.74 -8.67
N GLU A 51 -7.34 -7.75 -9.31
CA GLU A 51 -6.39 -8.69 -8.68
C GLU A 51 -5.20 -7.95 -8.06
N LYS A 52 -4.53 -7.08 -8.82
CA LYS A 52 -3.41 -6.28 -8.29
C LYS A 52 -3.86 -5.38 -7.14
N LEU A 53 -5.04 -4.79 -7.26
CA LEU A 53 -5.59 -3.87 -6.26
C LEU A 53 -5.89 -4.57 -4.94
N VAL A 54 -6.60 -5.69 -4.99
CA VAL A 54 -6.91 -6.51 -3.81
C VAL A 54 -5.63 -7.06 -3.19
N SER A 55 -4.74 -7.64 -4.02
CA SER A 55 -3.46 -8.19 -3.53
C SER A 55 -2.63 -7.13 -2.82
N GLU A 56 -2.55 -5.92 -3.35
CA GLU A 56 -1.80 -4.84 -2.72
C GLU A 56 -2.48 -4.35 -1.43
N LEU A 57 -3.80 -4.19 -1.41
CA LEU A 57 -4.53 -3.84 -0.18
C LEU A 57 -4.29 -4.84 0.93
N VAL A 58 -4.39 -6.14 0.62
CA VAL A 58 -4.12 -7.23 1.57
C VAL A 58 -2.67 -7.17 2.07
N LYS A 59 -1.69 -6.93 1.18
CA LYS A 59 -0.28 -6.77 1.58
C LYS A 59 -0.05 -5.57 2.49
N LYS A 60 -0.65 -4.42 2.17
CA LYS A 60 -0.54 -3.19 2.98
C LYS A 60 -1.18 -3.37 4.35
N TYR A 61 -2.37 -3.98 4.40
CA TYR A 61 -3.07 -4.29 5.63
C TYR A 61 -2.25 -5.23 6.54
N LYS A 62 -1.66 -6.28 5.96
CA LYS A 62 -0.76 -7.21 6.67
C LYS A 62 0.61 -6.62 7.02
N GLY A 63 0.95 -5.43 6.50
CA GLY A 63 2.22 -4.76 6.76
C GLY A 63 3.40 -5.25 5.91
N TYR A 64 3.16 -6.01 4.84
CA TYR A 64 4.20 -6.56 3.97
C TYR A 64 4.62 -5.64 2.82
N ALA A 65 3.83 -4.61 2.52
CA ALA A 65 4.18 -3.68 1.46
C ALA A 65 5.26 -2.68 1.90
N GLN A 66 5.91 -2.02 0.92
CA GLN A 66 6.99 -1.09 1.20
C GLN A 66 6.50 0.24 1.79
N TYR A 67 5.31 0.69 1.37
CA TYR A 67 4.73 1.99 1.71
C TYR A 67 3.22 1.90 1.95
N GLY A 68 2.70 2.80 2.79
CA GLY A 68 1.26 3.01 3.02
C GLY A 68 0.62 2.05 4.03
N ASN A 69 1.39 1.15 4.65
CA ASN A 69 0.88 0.10 5.53
C ASN A 69 0.06 0.65 6.70
N GLN A 70 0.65 1.58 7.46
CA GLN A 70 0.04 2.09 8.69
C GLN A 70 -1.27 2.83 8.41
N LEU A 71 -1.32 3.64 7.36
CA LEU A 71 -2.53 4.38 7.00
C LEU A 71 -3.65 3.44 6.59
N ILE A 72 -3.37 2.49 5.69
CA ILE A 72 -4.37 1.50 5.26
C ILE A 72 -4.88 0.68 6.45
N GLN A 73 -3.99 0.15 7.28
CA GLN A 73 -4.36 -0.61 8.47
C GLN A 73 -5.30 0.19 9.38
N ARG A 74 -4.94 1.45 9.69
CA ARG A 74 -5.76 2.32 10.54
C ARG A 74 -7.12 2.63 9.94
N ILE A 75 -7.19 2.92 8.64
CA ILE A 75 -8.46 3.23 7.97
C ILE A 75 -9.38 2.01 7.99
N VAL A 76 -8.85 0.84 7.64
CA VAL A 76 -9.61 -0.42 7.62
C VAL A 76 -10.11 -0.77 9.02
N ASP A 77 -9.21 -0.80 10.02
CA ASP A 77 -9.58 -1.15 11.40
C ASP A 77 -10.61 -0.18 11.98
N THR A 78 -10.44 1.13 11.72
CA THR A 78 -11.40 2.14 12.18
C THR A 78 -12.77 1.92 11.56
N ARG A 79 -12.85 1.73 10.23
CA ARG A 79 -14.13 1.50 9.53
C ARG A 79 -14.80 0.19 9.91
N ALA A 80 -14.02 -0.88 10.07
CA ALA A 80 -14.51 -2.17 10.54
C ALA A 80 -15.06 -2.05 11.96
N SER A 81 -14.33 -1.36 12.85
CA SER A 81 -14.79 -1.13 14.23
C SER A 81 -16.10 -0.34 14.27
N PHE A 82 -16.26 0.73 13.48
CA PHE A 82 -17.52 1.48 13.42
C PHE A 82 -18.68 0.67 12.84
N THR A 83 -18.41 -0.22 11.88
CA THR A 83 -19.45 -1.04 11.25
C THR A 83 -20.02 -2.07 12.23
N MET A 84 -19.17 -2.66 13.08
CA MET A 84 -19.54 -3.75 13.99
C MET A 84 -19.48 -3.39 15.49
N ALA A 85 -19.31 -2.10 15.83
CA ALA A 85 -19.11 -1.65 17.23
C ALA A 85 -20.20 -2.11 18.20
N GLY A 86 -21.45 -2.24 17.73
CA GLY A 86 -22.60 -2.63 18.54
C GLY A 86 -22.94 -4.12 18.51
N GLY A 87 -22.17 -4.93 17.76
CA GLY A 87 -22.52 -6.32 17.48
C GLY A 87 -23.81 -6.47 16.68
N LEU A 88 -24.34 -7.69 16.64
CA LEU A 88 -25.61 -8.02 16.01
C LEU A 88 -26.63 -8.41 17.06
N LYS A 89 -27.88 -7.93 16.90
CA LYS A 89 -28.98 -8.30 17.79
C LYS A 89 -30.20 -8.71 16.97
N ALA A 90 -30.62 -9.96 17.16
CA ALA A 90 -31.87 -10.45 16.60
C ALA A 90 -33.08 -9.85 17.35
N VAL A 91 -34.00 -9.24 16.59
CA VAL A 91 -35.26 -8.68 17.11
C VAL A 91 -36.41 -9.15 16.24
N SER A 92 -37.44 -9.73 16.86
CA SER A 92 -38.68 -10.11 16.17
C SER A 92 -39.72 -9.00 16.27
N LYS A 93 -40.45 -8.78 15.17
CA LYS A 93 -41.63 -7.91 15.14
C LYS A 93 -42.82 -8.52 15.91
N TYR A 94 -42.85 -9.84 16.06
CA TYR A 94 -43.89 -10.60 16.76
C TYR A 94 -43.27 -11.55 17.79
N PRO A 95 -42.81 -11.03 18.95
CA PRO A 95 -42.01 -11.80 19.91
C PRO A 95 -42.69 -13.07 20.40
N ASN A 96 -44.01 -13.02 20.58
CA ASN A 96 -44.79 -14.13 21.15
C ASN A 96 -45.09 -15.25 20.12
N GLN A 97 -44.89 -15.00 18.83
CA GLN A 97 -45.18 -15.97 17.76
C GLN A 97 -43.92 -16.58 17.15
N SER A 98 -42.79 -15.87 17.21
CA SER A 98 -41.54 -16.27 16.55
C SER A 98 -40.42 -16.58 17.53
N GLN A 99 -40.77 -17.10 18.71
CA GLN A 99 -39.79 -17.30 19.78
C GLN A 99 -38.73 -18.35 19.40
N ARG A 100 -39.17 -19.46 18.77
CA ARG A 100 -38.28 -20.53 18.32
C ARG A 100 -37.34 -20.09 17.20
N GLU A 101 -37.85 -19.35 16.21
CA GLU A 101 -37.00 -18.80 15.14
C GLU A 101 -36.02 -17.75 15.68
N LEU A 102 -36.43 -16.96 16.66
CA LEU A 102 -35.59 -15.96 17.29
C LEU A 102 -34.50 -16.58 18.16
N GLU A 103 -34.79 -17.69 18.86
CA GLU A 103 -33.79 -18.51 19.56
C GLU A 103 -32.79 -19.10 18.54
N PHE A 104 -33.28 -19.72 17.47
CA PHE A 104 -32.44 -20.26 16.40
C PHE A 104 -31.47 -19.21 15.81
N ILE A 105 -31.96 -17.99 15.52
CA ILE A 105 -31.12 -16.91 14.97
C ILE A 105 -30.08 -16.42 16.01
N ARG A 106 -30.44 -16.39 17.30
CA ARG A 106 -29.49 -16.00 18.36
C ARG A 106 -28.37 -17.02 18.47
N ASP A 107 -28.73 -18.30 18.50
CA ASP A 107 -27.76 -19.40 18.54
C ASP A 107 -26.87 -19.36 17.29
N LEU A 108 -27.43 -19.05 16.12
CA LEU A 108 -26.66 -18.88 14.88
C LEU A 108 -25.65 -17.73 14.98
N ILE A 109 -26.02 -16.60 15.59
CA ILE A 109 -25.12 -15.46 15.80
C ILE A 109 -23.98 -15.85 16.75
N GLU A 110 -24.30 -16.50 17.86
CA GLU A 110 -23.36 -16.86 18.91
C GLU A 110 -22.37 -17.96 18.47
N ILE A 111 -22.87 -19.05 17.89
CA ILE A 111 -22.05 -20.18 17.41
C ILE A 111 -21.01 -19.72 16.38
N ASN A 112 -21.37 -18.77 15.52
CA ASN A 112 -20.51 -18.28 14.46
C ASN A 112 -19.74 -17.01 14.85
N GLU A 113 -19.88 -16.53 16.10
CA GLU A 113 -19.29 -15.27 16.58
C GLU A 113 -19.56 -14.07 15.65
N LEU A 114 -20.75 -14.01 15.05
CA LEU A 114 -21.12 -12.98 14.07
C LEU A 114 -21.25 -11.58 14.71
N ASP A 115 -21.49 -11.53 16.02
CA ASP A 115 -21.45 -10.31 16.84
C ASP A 115 -20.08 -10.07 17.50
N GLY A 116 -19.13 -10.98 17.31
CA GLY A 116 -17.79 -10.96 17.89
C GLY A 116 -16.67 -10.84 16.85
N GLN A 117 -15.61 -11.64 17.02
CA GLN A 117 -14.40 -11.56 16.21
C GLN A 117 -14.67 -11.84 14.73
N PHE A 118 -15.46 -12.87 14.42
CA PHE A 118 -15.75 -13.25 13.05
C PHE A 118 -16.49 -12.13 12.30
N GLY A 119 -17.51 -11.53 12.91
CA GLY A 119 -18.22 -10.38 12.35
C GLY A 119 -17.30 -9.18 12.09
N GLN A 120 -16.39 -8.87 13.02
CA GLN A 120 -15.40 -7.81 12.83
C GLN A 120 -14.43 -8.11 11.67
N GLN A 121 -14.00 -9.36 11.52
CA GLN A 121 -13.17 -9.79 10.39
C GLN A 121 -13.90 -9.66 9.06
N LEU A 122 -15.19 -10.02 8.98
CA LEU A 122 -15.98 -9.81 7.75
C LEU A 122 -16.06 -8.33 7.36
N ALA A 123 -16.13 -7.42 8.34
CA ALA A 123 -16.10 -5.99 8.08
C ALA A 123 -14.74 -5.51 7.55
N VAL A 124 -13.63 -6.11 8.00
CA VAL A 124 -12.29 -5.89 7.43
C VAL A 124 -12.22 -6.40 5.99
N GLU A 125 -12.64 -7.64 5.75
CA GLU A 125 -12.58 -8.28 4.43
C GLU A 125 -13.43 -7.55 3.38
N LYS A 126 -14.59 -7.02 3.79
CA LYS A 126 -15.39 -6.11 2.97
C LYS A 126 -14.57 -4.92 2.45
N GLU A 127 -13.73 -4.31 3.28
CA GLU A 127 -12.95 -3.13 2.91
C GLU A 127 -11.77 -3.50 2.00
N LEU A 128 -11.22 -4.72 2.15
CA LEU A 128 -10.07 -5.22 1.38
C LEU A 128 -10.44 -5.81 0.01
N GLU A 129 -11.47 -6.65 -0.05
CA GLU A 129 -11.87 -7.37 -1.27
C GLU A 129 -13.05 -6.71 -2.00
N GLY A 130 -13.78 -5.83 -1.31
CA GLY A 130 -15.00 -5.21 -1.83
C GLY A 130 -16.18 -6.17 -1.95
N GLN A 131 -16.03 -7.42 -1.52
CA GLN A 131 -17.05 -8.46 -1.55
C GLN A 131 -16.81 -9.48 -0.45
N VAL A 132 -17.87 -10.18 -0.06
CA VAL A 132 -17.81 -11.23 0.96
C VAL A 132 -18.61 -12.42 0.48
N LEU A 133 -18.01 -13.61 0.55
CA LEU A 133 -18.67 -14.89 0.31
C LEU A 133 -18.73 -15.70 1.60
N LEU A 134 -19.94 -16.09 1.99
CA LEU A 134 -20.20 -16.99 3.09
C LEU A 134 -20.84 -18.28 2.55
N ALA A 135 -20.26 -19.42 2.91
CA ALA A 135 -20.86 -20.74 2.71
C ALA A 135 -21.61 -21.15 3.98
N LEU A 136 -22.84 -21.65 3.81
CA LEU A 136 -23.71 -22.09 4.88
C LEU A 136 -23.78 -23.63 4.88
N ASP A 137 -23.35 -24.21 5.99
CA ASP A 137 -23.34 -25.65 6.19
C ASP A 137 -24.17 -26.00 7.42
N TRP A 138 -25.07 -26.97 7.30
CA TRP A 138 -25.79 -27.49 8.47
C TRP A 138 -24.87 -28.41 9.26
N GLU A 139 -24.71 -28.15 10.56
CA GLU A 139 -23.96 -29.00 11.48
C GLU A 139 -24.93 -29.77 12.39
N PRO A 140 -25.13 -31.09 12.16
CA PRO A 140 -26.10 -31.88 12.93
C PRO A 140 -25.82 -31.90 14.43
N GLU A 141 -24.56 -31.82 14.86
CA GLU A 141 -24.19 -31.86 16.28
C GLU A 141 -24.61 -30.59 17.02
N LEU A 142 -24.60 -29.45 16.34
CA LEU A 142 -25.00 -28.15 16.88
C LEU A 142 -26.48 -27.84 16.64
N GLU A 143 -27.17 -28.66 15.85
CA GLU A 143 -28.52 -28.41 15.34
C GLU A 143 -28.68 -27.00 14.74
N ASN A 144 -27.61 -26.48 14.12
CA ASN A 144 -27.56 -25.12 13.59
C ASN A 144 -26.68 -25.01 12.34
N VAL A 145 -26.68 -23.82 11.73
CA VAL A 145 -25.88 -23.49 10.55
C VAL A 145 -24.52 -22.94 10.99
N VAL A 146 -23.46 -23.54 10.44
CA VAL A 146 -22.09 -23.02 10.51
C VAL A 146 -21.81 -22.20 9.26
N VAL A 147 -21.18 -21.05 9.47
CA VAL A 147 -20.86 -20.06 8.46
C VAL A 147 -19.36 -20.09 8.19
N LYS A 148 -18.97 -20.29 6.92
CA LYS A 148 -17.57 -20.27 6.51
C LYS A 148 -17.33 -19.10 5.56
N PHE A 149 -16.38 -18.24 5.92
CA PHE A 149 -15.89 -17.20 5.02
C PHE A 149 -14.93 -17.79 3.99
N ILE A 150 -15.10 -17.38 2.74
CA ILE A 150 -14.21 -17.76 1.63
C ILE A 150 -13.60 -16.48 1.06
N SER A 151 -12.31 -16.28 1.29
CA SER A 151 -11.56 -15.16 0.73
C SER A 151 -11.44 -15.29 -0.79
N TRP A 152 -11.71 -14.19 -1.49
CA TRP A 152 -11.49 -14.09 -2.91
C TRP A 152 -10.01 -13.99 -3.25
N ASN A 153 -9.20 -13.28 -2.45
CA ASN A 153 -7.76 -13.16 -2.65
C ASN A 153 -7.05 -14.52 -2.67
N ASP A 154 -7.55 -15.48 -1.88
CA ASP A 154 -6.93 -16.80 -1.77
C ASP A 154 -7.47 -17.81 -2.79
N THR A 155 -8.76 -17.76 -3.10
CA THR A 155 -9.43 -18.80 -3.92
C THR A 155 -9.81 -18.35 -5.34
N HIS A 156 -9.81 -17.04 -5.60
CA HIS A 156 -10.25 -16.44 -6.87
C HIS A 156 -11.59 -17.00 -7.36
N TYR A 157 -12.52 -17.23 -6.43
CA TYR A 157 -13.81 -17.83 -6.73
C TYR A 157 -14.57 -17.05 -7.82
N THR A 158 -15.33 -17.78 -8.63
CA THR A 158 -16.18 -17.24 -9.70
C THR A 158 -17.65 -17.43 -9.34
N VAL A 159 -18.42 -16.35 -9.41
CA VAL A 159 -19.86 -16.36 -9.18
C VAL A 159 -20.59 -16.48 -10.51
N HIS A 160 -21.35 -17.56 -10.67
CA HIS A 160 -22.18 -17.81 -11.85
C HIS A 160 -23.59 -17.29 -11.58
N TYR A 161 -24.05 -16.39 -12.44
CA TYR A 161 -25.37 -15.77 -12.35
C TYR A 161 -26.29 -16.37 -13.41
N GLN A 162 -27.59 -16.41 -13.11
CA GLN A 162 -28.59 -16.69 -14.15
C GLN A 162 -28.51 -15.62 -15.25
N ASP A 163 -28.58 -16.04 -16.52
CA ASP A 163 -28.24 -15.24 -17.70
C ASP A 163 -28.93 -13.86 -17.77
N ASP A 164 -30.13 -13.73 -17.18
CA ASP A 164 -30.93 -12.50 -17.19
C ASP A 164 -30.86 -11.68 -15.88
N PHE A 165 -30.22 -12.20 -14.82
CA PHE A 165 -30.30 -11.61 -13.47
C PHE A 165 -28.95 -11.49 -12.75
N TYR A 166 -28.42 -10.27 -12.67
CA TYR A 166 -27.20 -9.92 -11.92
C TYR A 166 -27.29 -10.07 -10.38
N HIS A 167 -28.45 -10.49 -9.86
CA HIS A 167 -28.71 -10.68 -8.44
C HIS A 167 -29.06 -12.11 -8.07
N ARG A 168 -29.28 -13.01 -9.06
CA ARG A 168 -29.60 -14.41 -8.81
C ARG A 168 -28.39 -15.27 -9.11
N ILE A 169 -27.81 -15.79 -8.05
CA ILE A 169 -26.67 -16.68 -8.11
C ILE A 169 -27.20 -18.07 -8.44
N GLU A 170 -26.60 -18.73 -9.42
CA GLU A 170 -26.88 -20.12 -9.75
C GLU A 170 -25.95 -21.03 -8.94
N ARG A 171 -24.66 -20.73 -8.97
CA ARG A 171 -23.61 -21.46 -8.26
C ARG A 171 -22.37 -20.61 -8.11
N ILE A 172 -21.50 -21.01 -7.19
CA ILE A 172 -20.18 -20.40 -7.01
C ILE A 172 -19.15 -21.51 -7.10
N SER A 173 -18.10 -21.30 -7.89
CA SER A 173 -17.02 -22.28 -8.01
C SER A 173 -15.66 -21.68 -7.67
N TYR A 174 -14.80 -22.48 -7.05
CA TYR A 174 -13.45 -22.05 -6.68
C TYR A 174 -12.50 -23.24 -6.57
N ARG A 175 -11.20 -22.94 -6.59
CA ARG A 175 -10.14 -23.94 -6.39
C ARG A 175 -9.30 -23.55 -5.20
N LEU A 176 -9.02 -24.52 -4.34
CA LEU A 176 -8.06 -24.33 -3.26
C LEU A 176 -6.65 -24.32 -3.84
N SER A 177 -5.79 -23.45 -3.31
CA SER A 177 -4.39 -23.37 -3.73
C SER A 177 -3.71 -24.73 -3.55
N GLY A 178 -3.25 -25.32 -4.65
CA GLY A 178 -2.61 -26.65 -4.67
C GLY A 178 -3.54 -27.85 -4.86
N SER A 179 -4.85 -27.63 -5.04
CA SER A 179 -5.80 -28.68 -5.45
C SER A 179 -6.22 -28.50 -6.91
N GLU A 180 -6.33 -29.62 -7.64
CA GLU A 180 -6.93 -29.64 -8.98
C GLU A 180 -8.47 -29.71 -8.94
N GLU A 181 -9.04 -30.04 -7.78
CA GLU A 181 -10.49 -30.18 -7.63
C GLU A 181 -11.17 -28.81 -7.53
N GLU A 182 -12.19 -28.62 -8.36
CA GLU A 182 -13.07 -27.47 -8.32
C GLU A 182 -14.21 -27.75 -7.34
N ILE A 183 -14.32 -26.90 -6.32
CA ILE A 183 -15.37 -26.97 -5.32
C ILE A 183 -16.52 -26.09 -5.80
N GLU A 184 -17.72 -26.67 -5.84
CA GLU A 184 -18.95 -25.95 -6.19
C GLU A 184 -19.85 -25.78 -4.96
N ILE A 185 -20.28 -24.53 -4.74
CA ILE A 185 -21.26 -24.17 -3.71
C ILE A 185 -22.58 -23.86 -4.40
N PRO A 186 -23.66 -24.58 -4.07
CA PRO A 186 -24.97 -24.32 -4.64
C PRO A 186 -25.57 -23.03 -4.07
N SER A 187 -26.43 -22.36 -4.83
CA SER A 187 -26.98 -21.04 -4.47
C SER A 187 -27.69 -21.01 -3.11
N GLU A 188 -28.33 -22.11 -2.70
CA GLU A 188 -29.08 -22.22 -1.45
C GLU A 188 -28.17 -22.22 -0.22
N ARG A 189 -26.88 -22.49 -0.42
CA ARG A 189 -25.85 -22.53 0.63
C ARG A 189 -24.87 -21.37 0.52
N ALA A 190 -25.13 -20.40 -0.35
CA ALA A 190 -24.23 -19.28 -0.59
C ALA A 190 -24.88 -17.95 -0.22
N VAL A 191 -24.18 -17.15 0.59
CA VAL A 191 -24.48 -15.73 0.78
C VAL A 191 -23.32 -14.93 0.22
N PHE A 192 -23.56 -14.26 -0.90
CA PHE A 192 -22.57 -13.39 -1.54
C PHE A 192 -23.04 -11.94 -1.51
N ILE A 193 -22.19 -11.06 -0.97
CA ILE A 193 -22.47 -9.64 -0.84
C ILE A 193 -21.39 -8.87 -1.62
N LYS A 194 -21.84 -8.05 -2.56
CA LYS A 194 -20.98 -7.12 -3.32
C LYS A 194 -21.08 -5.71 -2.75
N PHE A 195 -19.93 -5.07 -2.52
CA PHE A 195 -19.82 -3.69 -2.04
C PHE A 195 -19.23 -2.78 -3.12
N ASN A 196 -19.57 -1.49 -3.05
CA ASN A 196 -19.08 -0.42 -3.92
C ASN A 196 -19.17 -0.73 -5.44
N ALA A 197 -20.15 -1.54 -5.82
CA ALA A 197 -20.33 -2.02 -7.18
C ALA A 197 -21.54 -1.34 -7.83
N ARG A 198 -21.46 -1.08 -9.15
CA ARG A 198 -22.64 -0.66 -9.92
C ARG A 198 -23.70 -1.77 -9.90
N THR A 199 -24.97 -1.42 -10.08
CA THR A 199 -26.10 -2.39 -10.05
C THR A 199 -25.87 -3.61 -10.95
N ASN A 200 -25.31 -3.38 -12.14
CA ASN A 200 -25.06 -4.43 -13.15
C ASN A 200 -23.66 -5.05 -13.04
N SER A 201 -22.85 -4.65 -12.06
CA SER A 201 -21.54 -5.27 -11.82
C SER A 201 -21.74 -6.66 -11.20
N ARG A 202 -20.93 -7.62 -11.64
CA ARG A 202 -20.87 -8.97 -11.08
C ARG A 202 -19.91 -9.07 -9.89
N GLU A 203 -19.04 -8.08 -9.72
CA GLU A 203 -18.00 -8.10 -8.69
C GLU A 203 -18.05 -6.86 -7.81
N GLY A 204 -17.56 -7.02 -6.59
CA GLY A 204 -17.33 -5.94 -5.65
C GLY A 204 -16.03 -5.18 -5.93
N VAL A 205 -15.98 -3.92 -5.50
CA VAL A 205 -14.79 -3.08 -5.60
C VAL A 205 -14.34 -2.69 -4.18
N PRO A 206 -13.05 -2.88 -3.82
CA PRO A 206 -12.55 -2.46 -2.52
C PRO A 206 -12.75 -0.97 -2.29
N THR A 207 -13.19 -0.59 -1.09
CA THR A 207 -13.50 0.81 -0.76
C THR A 207 -12.26 1.71 -0.91
N LEU A 208 -11.08 1.17 -0.59
CA LEU A 208 -9.82 1.91 -0.58
C LEU A 208 -9.11 1.93 -1.93
N SER A 209 -9.75 1.40 -2.98
CA SER A 209 -9.20 1.33 -4.34
C SER A 209 -8.68 2.68 -4.87
N GLY A 210 -9.40 3.77 -4.61
CA GLY A 210 -9.00 5.12 -5.05
C GLY A 210 -7.97 5.83 -4.17
N LEU A 211 -7.64 5.28 -2.99
CA LEU A 211 -6.81 5.95 -1.98
C LEU A 211 -5.44 5.29 -1.78
N LEU A 212 -5.19 4.16 -2.44
CA LEU A 212 -3.94 3.41 -2.32
C LEU A 212 -2.69 4.24 -2.63
N VAL A 213 -2.71 4.93 -3.77
CA VAL A 213 -1.57 5.73 -4.23
C VAL A 213 -1.31 6.90 -3.27
N GLU A 214 -2.38 7.57 -2.82
CA GLU A 214 -2.26 8.66 -1.86
C GLU A 214 -1.67 8.20 -0.52
N ALA A 215 -2.10 7.03 -0.01
CA ALA A 215 -1.55 6.46 1.21
C ALA A 215 -0.04 6.13 1.08
N GLU A 216 0.41 5.68 -0.09
CA GLU A 216 1.83 5.44 -0.35
C GLU A 216 2.63 6.73 -0.45
N ASP A 217 2.13 7.71 -1.19
CA ASP A 217 2.80 8.98 -1.39
C ASP A 217 2.96 9.72 -0.06
N ILE A 218 1.95 9.67 0.83
CA ILE A 218 2.07 10.23 2.19
C ILE A 218 3.21 9.55 2.96
N ASP A 219 3.32 8.23 2.93
CA ASP A 219 4.39 7.51 3.64
C ASP A 219 5.77 7.83 3.05
N ARG A 220 5.88 7.93 1.72
CA ARG A 220 7.12 8.37 1.04
C ARG A 220 7.50 9.79 1.47
N ALA A 221 6.56 10.73 1.41
CA ALA A 221 6.76 12.12 1.78
C ALA A 221 7.16 12.26 3.26
N LEU A 222 6.55 11.49 4.18
CA LEU A 222 6.93 11.46 5.60
C LEU A 222 8.36 10.97 5.80
N ARG A 223 8.79 9.94 5.07
CA ARG A 223 10.18 9.44 5.14
C ARG A 223 11.18 10.46 4.60
N ASP A 224 10.86 11.11 3.50
CA ASP A 224 11.73 12.13 2.91
C ASP A 224 11.78 13.39 3.78
N TRP A 225 10.66 13.79 4.39
CA TRP A 225 10.65 14.84 5.40
C TRP A 225 11.54 14.49 6.59
N ARG A 226 11.49 13.25 7.08
CA ARG A 226 12.37 12.79 8.16
C ARG A 226 13.85 12.84 7.77
N LYS A 227 14.20 12.42 6.55
CA LYS A 227 15.58 12.51 6.04
C LYS A 227 16.03 13.96 5.93
N LEU A 228 15.20 14.85 5.40
CA LEU A 228 15.49 16.28 5.35
C LEU A 228 15.73 16.83 6.75
N ASN A 229 14.83 16.57 7.69
CA ASN A 229 15.01 17.00 9.07
C ASN A 229 16.32 16.49 9.68
N GLN A 230 16.77 15.28 9.34
CA GLN A 230 18.07 14.77 9.76
C GLN A 230 19.24 15.57 9.15
N TYR A 231 19.16 15.94 7.88
CA TYR A 231 20.16 16.81 7.23
C TYR A 231 20.14 18.23 7.80
N PHE A 232 18.97 18.79 8.09
CA PHE A 232 18.80 20.11 8.71
C PHE A 232 19.30 20.13 10.16
N ALA A 233 19.04 19.08 10.93
CA ALA A 233 19.55 18.93 12.30
C ALA A 233 21.08 18.68 12.35
N SER A 234 21.70 18.38 11.20
CA SER A 234 23.14 18.16 11.06
C SER A 234 23.73 19.24 10.15
N PRO A 235 23.89 20.49 10.64
CA PRO A 235 24.42 21.58 9.82
C PRO A 235 25.75 21.14 9.21
N THR A 236 25.80 21.09 7.88
CA THR A 236 26.99 20.64 7.17
C THR A 236 28.02 21.77 7.21
N PRO A 237 29.18 21.59 7.86
CA PRO A 237 30.18 22.63 7.91
C PRO A 237 30.77 22.88 6.52
N TYR A 238 30.87 24.15 6.13
CA TYR A 238 31.60 24.59 4.94
C TYR A 238 32.95 25.14 5.38
N PHE A 239 34.05 24.60 4.86
CA PHE A 239 35.39 25.09 5.17
C PHE A 239 35.89 25.95 4.01
N ARG A 240 36.27 27.19 4.33
CA ARG A 240 36.93 28.09 3.38
C ARG A 240 38.35 27.59 3.11
N THR A 241 38.72 27.48 1.85
CA THR A 241 40.11 27.24 1.43
C THR A 241 40.55 28.32 0.46
N ALA A 242 41.84 28.62 0.40
CA ALA A 242 42.41 29.61 -0.51
C ALA A 242 42.36 29.13 -1.97
N ASP A 243 42.53 27.82 -2.19
CA ASP A 243 42.51 27.22 -3.52
C ASP A 243 41.95 25.78 -3.53
N LEU A 244 41.91 25.18 -4.72
CA LEU A 244 41.45 23.80 -4.94
C LEU A 244 42.44 22.74 -4.42
N ALA A 245 43.70 23.10 -4.18
CA ALA A 245 44.70 22.18 -3.65
C ALA A 245 44.49 21.99 -2.13
N GLU A 246 44.30 23.09 -1.41
CA GLU A 246 43.98 23.10 0.02
C GLU A 246 42.60 22.46 0.29
N ALA A 247 41.63 22.64 -0.62
CA ALA A 247 40.34 21.93 -0.55
C ALA A 247 40.49 20.40 -0.61
N ARG A 248 41.42 19.90 -1.44
CA ARG A 248 41.69 18.45 -1.57
C ARG A 248 42.43 17.92 -0.35
N GLU A 249 43.42 18.66 0.13
CA GLU A 249 44.20 18.27 1.31
C GLU A 249 43.32 18.19 2.56
N LEU A 250 42.45 19.17 2.77
CA LEU A 250 41.48 19.17 3.87
C LEU A 250 40.47 18.02 3.75
N TYR A 251 40.03 17.70 2.53
CA TYR A 251 39.14 16.56 2.28
C TYR A 251 39.79 15.22 2.59
N GLU A 252 41.06 15.04 2.22
CA GLU A 252 41.85 13.83 2.53
C GLU A 252 42.12 13.70 4.04
N GLN A 253 42.38 14.81 4.73
CA GLN A 253 42.53 14.84 6.19
C GLN A 253 41.24 14.42 6.90
N LEU A 254 40.07 14.95 6.48
CA LEU A 254 38.78 14.60 7.07
C LEU A 254 38.35 13.15 6.82
N LEU A 255 38.87 12.50 5.78
CA LEU A 255 38.63 11.09 5.45
C LEU A 255 39.69 10.13 6.01
N SER A 256 40.70 10.65 6.71
CA SER A 256 41.81 9.85 7.23
C SER A 256 41.34 8.85 8.32
N PRO A 257 41.86 7.61 8.32
CA PRO A 257 41.46 6.58 9.28
C PRO A 257 41.83 7.01 10.71
N GLY A 258 40.83 7.14 11.57
CA GLY A 258 40.98 7.63 12.95
C GLY A 258 40.05 8.80 13.29
N ILE A 259 39.49 9.49 12.28
CA ILE A 259 38.52 10.55 12.47
C ILE A 259 37.10 9.97 12.35
N ASN A 260 36.36 9.92 13.46
CA ASN A 260 35.03 9.32 13.54
C ASN A 260 33.93 10.31 13.10
N TRP A 261 33.99 10.75 11.84
CA TRP A 261 33.06 11.75 11.28
C TRP A 261 31.99 11.08 10.40
N ARG A 262 30.69 11.32 10.68
CA ARG A 262 29.57 10.84 9.83
C ARG A 262 28.38 11.82 9.76
N ILE A 263 27.92 12.02 8.51
CA ILE A 263 26.71 12.68 7.95
C ILE A 263 26.82 14.21 7.70
N GLY A 264 26.50 14.65 6.46
CA GLY A 264 26.54 16.04 5.96
C GLY A 264 27.84 16.36 5.18
N LYS A 265 27.84 16.18 3.85
CA LYS A 265 29.07 16.24 3.02
C LYS A 265 29.56 17.67 2.82
N VAL A 266 30.71 17.98 3.42
CA VAL A 266 31.49 19.22 3.26
C VAL A 266 31.61 19.61 1.78
N PHE A 267 31.30 20.87 1.49
CA PHE A 267 31.82 21.54 0.30
C PHE A 267 33.03 22.38 0.74
N ALA A 268 34.13 22.28 -0.01
CA ALA A 268 35.32 23.12 0.17
C ALA A 268 35.55 23.88 -1.14
N GLY A 269 35.76 25.19 -1.04
CA GLY A 269 35.97 26.05 -2.20
C GLY A 269 36.40 27.47 -1.80
N PRO A 270 36.78 28.29 -2.79
CA PRO A 270 37.40 29.61 -2.55
C PRO A 270 36.46 30.73 -2.10
N ALA A 271 35.21 30.42 -1.71
CA ALA A 271 34.20 31.41 -1.35
C ALA A 271 34.14 31.70 0.17
N GLU A 272 33.55 32.83 0.56
CA GLU A 272 33.41 33.27 1.96
C GLU A 272 32.63 32.26 2.83
N PHE A 273 33.07 32.10 4.09
CA PHE A 273 32.43 31.22 5.06
C PHE A 273 31.01 31.68 5.34
N SER A 274 30.04 30.84 5.00
CA SER A 274 28.64 30.97 5.41
C SER A 274 28.14 29.61 5.90
N LEU A 275 27.38 29.63 7.00
CA LEU A 275 26.47 28.52 7.29
C LEU A 275 25.34 28.63 6.27
N VAL A 276 25.49 27.95 5.13
CA VAL A 276 24.39 27.84 4.17
C VAL A 276 23.40 26.86 4.77
N GLU A 277 22.41 27.38 5.49
CA GLU A 277 21.19 26.61 5.72
C GLU A 277 20.63 26.23 4.35
N MET A 278 20.36 24.94 4.12
CA MET A 278 19.54 24.58 2.97
C MET A 278 18.23 25.36 3.11
N GLY A 279 17.73 26.02 2.06
CA GLY A 279 16.49 26.81 2.19
C GLY A 279 15.37 25.95 2.78
N SER A 280 14.67 26.46 3.80
CA SER A 280 13.53 25.77 4.43
C SER A 280 12.34 25.54 3.48
N SER A 281 12.36 26.18 2.30
CA SER A 281 11.36 26.05 1.25
C SER A 281 11.12 24.60 0.80
N GLY A 282 12.17 23.77 0.75
CA GLY A 282 12.02 22.35 0.39
C GLY A 282 11.27 21.53 1.44
N ALA A 283 11.57 21.75 2.73
CA ALA A 283 10.87 21.08 3.82
C ALA A 283 9.42 21.56 3.94
N GLN A 284 9.17 22.85 3.70
CA GLN A 284 7.83 23.43 3.69
C GLN A 284 6.98 22.88 2.54
N SER A 285 7.55 22.72 1.34
CA SER A 285 6.84 22.13 0.19
C SER A 285 6.39 20.69 0.45
N ILE A 286 7.24 19.87 1.08
CA ILE A 286 6.88 18.48 1.41
C ILE A 286 5.81 18.43 2.50
N ARG A 287 5.87 19.33 3.47
CA ARG A 287 4.82 19.47 4.47
C ARG A 287 3.47 19.82 3.83
N GLU A 288 3.45 20.77 2.89
CA GLU A 288 2.24 21.17 2.17
C GLU A 288 1.69 20.02 1.30
N GLU A 289 2.56 19.21 0.69
CA GLU A 289 2.17 17.99 -0.02
C GLU A 289 1.50 16.99 0.92
N ILE A 290 2.11 16.69 2.07
CA ILE A 290 1.54 15.79 3.09
C ILE A 290 0.17 16.30 3.54
N GLU A 291 0.06 17.59 3.88
CA GLU A 291 -1.19 18.20 4.32
C GLU A 291 -2.27 18.13 3.24
N THR A 292 -1.91 18.35 1.97
CA THR A 292 -2.84 18.25 0.84
C THR A 292 -3.33 16.81 0.64
N LYS A 293 -2.43 15.83 0.65
CA LYS A 293 -2.80 14.42 0.49
C LYS A 293 -3.61 13.89 1.67
N LEU A 294 -3.31 14.32 2.90
CA LEU A 294 -4.14 14.01 4.07
C LEU A 294 -5.55 14.56 3.94
N LYS A 295 -5.72 15.79 3.43
CA LYS A 295 -7.05 16.36 3.15
C LYS A 295 -7.83 15.50 2.15
N ILE A 296 -7.18 15.11 1.03
CA ILE A 296 -7.79 14.21 0.03
C ILE A 296 -8.24 12.89 0.69
N LEU A 297 -7.39 12.29 1.51
CA LEU A 297 -7.69 11.03 2.19
C LEU A 297 -8.83 11.16 3.20
N SER A 298 -8.91 12.30 3.92
CA SER A 298 -10.01 12.59 4.84
C SER A 298 -11.33 12.97 4.15
N GLY A 299 -11.35 13.05 2.81
CA GLY A 299 -12.52 13.49 2.05
C GLY A 299 -12.81 14.98 2.20
N GLY A 300 -11.76 15.79 2.29
CA GLY A 300 -11.80 17.24 2.56
C GLY A 300 -12.68 18.04 1.62
#